data_AF-A0A5C5XV62-F1
#
_entry.id   AF-A0A5C5XV62-F1
#
_cell.length_a   1.000
_cell.length_b   1.000
_cell.length_c   1.000
_cell.angle_alpha   90.00
_cell.angle_beta   90.00
_cell.angle_gamma   90.00
#
_symmetry.space_group_name_H-M   'P 1'
#
loop_
_entity.id
_entity.type
_entity.pdbx_description
1 polymer ?
#
loop_
_entity_poly.entity_id
_entity_poly.type
_entity_poly.pdbx_seq_one_letter_code
_entity_poly.pdbx_strand_id
1 'polypeptide(L)'
;MNIRLDTSVVAGALSPLVSSFDAAALQSLVAFRADDATQRRFDELAEKASDGTLSAAEQSAYHSMVGASTVVAVMQAEAEKLLSQSPPSRG
;
A
#
# COMPACT_ATOMS: atom_id res chain seq x y z
N MET A 1 7.97 -18.56 5.83
CA MET A 1 8.12 -17.52 6.87
C MET A 1 7.08 -16.45 6.59
N ASN A 2 6.04 -16.33 7.42
CA ASN A 2 4.97 -15.33 7.21
C ASN A 2 5.41 -14.03 7.89
N ILE A 3 5.98 -13.11 7.11
CA ILE A 3 6.37 -11.78 7.61
C ILE A 3 5.09 -10.94 7.71
N ARG A 4 4.68 -10.61 8.93
CA ARG A 4 3.72 -9.51 9.15
C ARG A 4 4.50 -8.22 9.14
N LEU A 5 4.15 -7.31 8.23
CA LEU A 5 4.72 -5.98 8.20
C LEU A 5 4.12 -5.16 9.34
N ASP A 6 4.99 -4.56 10.14
CA ASP A 6 4.59 -3.57 11.13
C ASP A 6 4.53 -2.19 10.46
N THR A 7 3.40 -1.51 10.57
CA THR A 7 3.16 -0.23 9.89
C THR A 7 4.10 0.87 10.38
N SER A 8 4.50 0.87 11.65
CA SER A 8 5.43 1.86 12.20
C SER A 8 6.86 1.66 11.68
N VAL A 9 7.29 0.40 11.54
CA VAL A 9 8.58 0.05 10.93
C VAL A 9 8.60 0.46 9.45
N VAL A 10 7.53 0.15 8.71
CA VAL A 10 7.41 0.54 7.30
C VAL A 10 7.40 2.06 7.14
N ALA A 11 6.66 2.78 7.99
CA ALA A 11 6.60 4.24 7.95
C ALA A 11 7.98 4.86 8.23
N GLY A 12 8.66 4.42 9.29
CA GLY A 12 10.00 4.91 9.62
C GLY A 12 11.02 4.63 8.51
N ALA A 13 10.92 3.47 7.85
CA ALA A 13 11.83 3.10 6.76
C ALA A 13 11.56 3.88 5.46
N LEU A 14 10.29 4.14 5.12
CA LEU A 14 9.90 4.73 3.84
C LEU A 14 9.67 6.25 3.89
N SER A 15 9.46 6.83 5.06
CA SER A 15 9.23 8.27 5.22
C SER A 15 10.31 9.13 4.55
N PRO A 16 11.63 8.84 4.67
CA PRO A 16 12.66 9.60 3.95
C PRO A 16 12.50 9.56 2.42
N LEU A 17 12.15 8.40 1.87
CA LEU A 17 11.91 8.24 0.43
C LEU A 17 10.70 9.07 -0.01
N VAL A 18 9.57 8.95 0.69
CA VAL A 18 8.33 9.67 0.35
C VAL A 18 8.54 11.19 0.48
N SER A 19 9.30 11.64 1.47
CA SER A 19 9.62 13.06 1.66
C SER A 19 10.47 13.69 0.55
N SER A 20 11.15 12.86 -0.27
CA SER A 20 11.95 13.33 -1.40
C SER A 20 11.14 13.58 -2.68
N PHE A 21 9.85 13.21 -2.69
CA PHE A 21 9.00 13.33 -3.87
C PHE A 21 8.46 14.76 -4.04
N ASP A 22 8.32 15.18 -5.30
CA ASP A 22 7.62 16.42 -5.61
C ASP A 22 6.09 16.26 -5.46
N ALA A 23 5.36 17.38 -5.53
CA ALA A 23 3.92 17.38 -5.36
C ALA A 23 3.17 16.51 -6.39
N ALA A 24 3.69 16.37 -7.62
CA ALA A 24 3.05 15.57 -8.67
C ALA A 24 3.21 14.08 -8.40
N ALA A 25 4.40 13.66 -7.96
CA ALA A 25 4.68 12.29 -7.53
C ALA A 25 3.87 11.92 -6.28
N LEU A 26 3.76 12.83 -5.29
CA LEU A 26 2.91 12.61 -4.12
C LEU A 26 1.43 12.44 -4.50
N GLN A 27 0.89 13.28 -5.38
CA GLN A 27 -0.49 13.13 -5.87
C GLN A 27 -0.70 11.82 -6.62
N SER A 28 0.27 11.44 -7.47
CA SER A 28 0.22 10.16 -8.20
C SER A 28 0.26 8.97 -7.26
N LEU A 29 1.03 9.06 -6.18
CA LEU A 29 1.11 8.03 -5.15
C LEU A 29 -0.21 7.88 -4.39
N VAL A 30 -0.86 8.99 -3.99
CA VAL A 30 -2.20 8.96 -3.36
C VAL A 30 -3.26 8.37 -4.29
N ALA A 31 -3.20 8.70 -5.57
CA ALA A 31 -4.09 8.17 -6.59
C ALA A 31 -3.77 6.72 -7.01
N PHE A 32 -2.61 6.18 -6.62
CA PHE A 32 -2.16 4.86 -7.04
C PHE A 32 -3.17 3.78 -6.62
N ARG A 33 -3.56 2.95 -7.59
CA ARG A 33 -4.37 1.75 -7.39
C ARG A 33 -3.73 0.63 -8.18
N ALA A 34 -3.83 -0.59 -7.65
CA ALA A 34 -3.43 -1.77 -8.41
C ALA A 34 -4.27 -1.87 -9.70
N ASP A 35 -3.70 -2.49 -10.74
CA ASP A 35 -4.47 -2.77 -11.94
C ASP A 35 -5.65 -3.72 -11.65
N ASP A 36 -6.66 -3.68 -12.52
CA ASP A 36 -7.89 -4.46 -12.36
C ASP A 36 -7.65 -5.97 -12.18
N ALA A 37 -6.64 -6.54 -12.84
CA ALA A 37 -6.37 -7.97 -12.75
C ALA A 37 -5.78 -8.32 -11.38
N THR A 38 -4.85 -7.48 -10.89
CA THR A 38 -4.29 -7.59 -9.55
C THR A 38 -5.36 -7.41 -8.47
N GLN A 39 -6.26 -6.43 -8.63
CA GLN A 39 -7.35 -6.18 -7.69
C GLN A 39 -8.34 -7.36 -7.65
N ARG A 40 -8.81 -7.85 -8.80
CA ARG A 40 -9.71 -9.01 -8.86
C ARG A 40 -9.11 -10.24 -8.19
N ARG A 41 -7.83 -10.51 -8.44
CA ARG A 41 -7.12 -11.61 -7.80
C ARG A 41 -7.04 -11.43 -6.28
N PHE A 42 -6.86 -10.19 -5.80
CA PHE A 42 -6.85 -9.91 -4.37
C PHE A 42 -8.21 -10.25 -3.76
N ASP A 43 -9.29 -9.79 -4.40
CA ASP A 43 -10.66 -9.97 -3.94
C ASP A 43 -11.04 -11.45 -3.91
N GLU A 44 -10.71 -12.21 -4.97
CA GLU A 44 -10.91 -13.68 -5.02
C GLU A 44 -10.19 -14.40 -3.87
N LEU A 45 -8.93 -14.02 -3.59
CA LEU A 45 -8.17 -14.63 -2.51
C LEU A 45 -8.68 -14.21 -1.14
N ALA A 46 -9.17 -12.97 -0.99
CA ALA A 46 -9.77 -12.48 0.25
C ALA A 46 -11.10 -13.20 0.57
N GLU A 47 -11.91 -13.48 -0.45
CA GLU A 47 -13.12 -14.29 -0.32
C GLU A 47 -12.78 -15.71 0.14
N LYS A 48 -11.87 -16.40 -0.57
CA LYS A 48 -11.39 -17.74 -0.16
C LYS A 48 -10.75 -17.76 1.24
N ALA A 49 -10.06 -16.68 1.62
CA ALA A 49 -9.48 -16.55 2.96
C ALA A 49 -10.56 -16.52 4.03
N SER A 50 -11.64 -15.77 3.77
CA SER A 50 -12.79 -15.64 4.67
C SER A 50 -13.53 -16.97 4.84
N ASP A 51 -13.62 -17.75 3.75
CA ASP A 51 -14.21 -19.09 3.76
C ASP A 51 -13.27 -20.17 4.32
N GLY A 52 -12.00 -19.84 4.58
CA GLY A 52 -10.99 -20.79 5.04
C GLY A 52 -10.58 -21.84 4.00
N THR A 53 -10.78 -21.55 2.70
CA THR A 53 -10.60 -22.50 1.59
C THR A 53 -9.30 -22.30 0.80
N LEU A 54 -8.43 -21.38 1.22
CA LEU A 54 -7.14 -21.15 0.58
C LEU A 54 -6.25 -22.40 0.61
N SER A 55 -5.75 -22.80 -0.55
CA SER A 55 -4.61 -23.71 -0.62
C SER A 55 -3.33 -23.06 -0.07
N ALA A 56 -2.32 -23.86 0.25
CA ALA A 56 -1.04 -23.35 0.76
C ALA A 56 -0.35 -22.36 -0.21
N ALA A 57 -0.47 -22.60 -1.53
CA ALA A 57 0.06 -21.71 -2.55
C ALA A 57 -0.71 -20.37 -2.59
N GLU A 58 -2.03 -20.43 -2.51
CA GLU A 58 -2.90 -19.24 -2.47
C GLU A 58 -2.70 -18.44 -1.20
N GLN A 59 -2.48 -19.09 -0.05
CA GLN A 59 -2.18 -18.42 1.21
C GLN A 59 -0.86 -17.63 1.13
N SER A 60 0.17 -18.20 0.52
CA SER A 60 1.43 -17.48 0.29
C SER A 60 1.25 -16.28 -0.64
N ALA A 61 0.46 -16.44 -1.71
CA ALA A 61 0.16 -15.34 -2.64
C ALA A 61 -0.64 -14.23 -1.94
N TYR A 62 -1.70 -14.60 -1.21
CA TYR A 62 -2.54 -13.67 -0.47
C TYR A 62 -1.74 -12.87 0.56
N HIS A 63 -0.89 -13.53 1.36
CA HIS A 63 -0.03 -12.84 2.32
C HIS A 63 0.95 -11.87 1.65
N SER A 64 1.48 -12.22 0.47
CA SER A 64 2.37 -11.34 -0.29
C SER A 64 1.62 -10.09 -0.77
N MET A 65 0.37 -10.27 -1.22
CA MET A 65 -0.49 -9.16 -1.66
C MET A 65 -0.89 -8.25 -0.50
N VAL A 66 -1.26 -8.82 0.66
CA VAL A 66 -1.53 -8.05 1.89
C VAL A 66 -0.29 -7.28 2.36
N GLY A 67 0.89 -7.88 2.23
CA GLY A 67 2.15 -7.19 2.53
C GLY A 67 2.37 -5.99 1.60
N ALA A 68 2.24 -6.20 0.29
CA ALA A 68 2.37 -5.14 -0.70
C ALA A 68 1.35 -4.01 -0.49
N SER A 69 0.08 -4.35 -0.21
CA SER A 69 -0.96 -3.34 0.05
C SER A 69 -0.67 -2.52 1.31
N THR A 70 -0.08 -3.15 2.34
CA THR A 70 0.33 -2.45 3.56
C THR A 70 1.43 -1.41 3.26
N VAL A 71 2.43 -1.78 2.45
CA VAL A 71 3.49 -0.84 2.04
C VAL A 71 2.91 0.34 1.26
N VAL A 72 2.06 0.07 0.28
CA VAL A 72 1.40 1.11 -0.54
C VAL A 72 0.56 2.03 0.34
N ALA A 73 -0.24 1.48 1.25
CA ALA A 73 -1.09 2.27 2.15
C ALA A 73 -0.27 3.20 3.06
N VAL A 74 0.87 2.72 3.58
CA VAL A 74 1.78 3.56 4.39
C VAL A 74 2.38 4.69 3.56
N MET A 75 2.84 4.40 2.34
CA MET A 75 3.36 5.42 1.44
C MET A 75 2.31 6.47 1.07
N GLN A 76 1.05 6.04 0.85
CA GLN A 76 -0.08 6.94 0.60
C GLN A 76 -0.37 7.85 1.80
N ALA A 77 -0.39 7.29 3.01
CA ALA A 77 -0.63 8.07 4.23
C ALA A 77 0.45 9.14 4.47
N GLU A 78 1.74 8.81 4.26
CA GLU A 78 2.82 9.81 4.34
C GLU A 78 2.69 10.87 3.24
N ALA A 79 2.26 10.49 2.02
CA ALA A 79 2.05 11.44 0.94
C ALA A 79 0.89 12.41 1.21
N GLU A 80 -0.25 11.92 1.71
CA GLU A 80 -1.39 12.74 2.12
C GLU A 80 -1.00 13.76 3.20
N LYS A 81 -0.20 13.32 4.18
CA LYS A 81 0.34 14.17 5.24
C LYS A 81 1.22 15.29 4.69
N LEU A 82 2.13 14.98 3.76
CA LEU A 82 3.03 15.98 3.15
C LEU A 82 2.27 16.98 2.26
N LEU A 83 1.28 16.50 1.50
CA LEU A 83 0.42 17.36 0.68
C LEU A 83 -0.45 18.29 1.52
N SER A 84 -0.91 17.81 2.69
CA SER A 84 -1.70 18.62 3.63
C SER A 84 -0.87 19.67 4.38
N GLN A 85 0.45 19.45 4.50
CA GLN A 85 1.38 20.38 5.16
C GLN A 85 1.93 21.46 4.22
N SER A 86 1.87 21.24 2.91
CA SER A 86 2.22 22.27 1.92
C SER A 86 1.02 23.18 1.68
N PRO A 87 1.07 24.49 2.04
CA PRO A 87 -0.02 25.40 1.69
C PRO A 87 -0.17 25.46 0.17
N PRO A 88 -1.39 25.64 -0.36
CA PRO A 88 -1.56 25.90 -1.78
C PRO A 88 -0.79 27.18 -2.12
N SER A 89 0.28 27.04 -2.91
CA SER A 89 0.98 28.15 -3.54
C SER A 89 -0.03 28.94 -4.36
N ARG A 90 -0.58 30.02 -3.81
CA ARG A 90 -1.34 31.02 -4.56
C ARG A 90 -0.34 31.76 -5.45
N GLY A 91 -0.26 31.35 -6.71
CA GLY A 91 0.34 32.11 -7.82
C GLY A 91 -0.77 32.66 -8.71
#